data_AF-A0A9P3EM95-F1
#
_entry.id   AF-A0A9P3EM95-F1
#
_cell.length_a   1.000
_cell.length_b   1.000
_cell.length_c   1.000
_cell.angle_alpha   90.00
_cell.angle_beta   90.00
_cell.angle_gamma   90.00
#
_symmetry.space_group_name_H-M   'P 1'
#
loop_
_entity.id
_entity.type
_entity.pdbx_description
1 polymer ?
#
loop_
_entity_poly.entity_id
_entity_poly.type
_entity_poly.pdbx_seq_one_letter_code
_entity_poly.pdbx_strand_id
1 'polypeptide(L)'
;MNTTTTPPLDRPLPKSYMPEEDKIGMSQNAIYLCESVEAKEAGDEEASWAWMAMAKIPEGTKKALVKICGAEFLTARGFDL
;
A
#
# COMPACT_ATOMS: atom_id res chain seq x y z
N MET A 1 -3.15 -31.67 -5.30
CA MET A 1 -4.17 -30.60 -5.29
C MET A 1 -3.56 -29.46 -4.50
N ASN A 2 -2.98 -28.47 -5.19
CA ASN A 2 -2.17 -27.44 -4.54
C ASN A 2 -3.06 -26.20 -4.42
N THR A 3 -3.49 -25.89 -3.21
CA THR A 3 -4.26 -24.68 -2.90
C THR A 3 -3.33 -23.48 -2.98
N THR A 4 -3.19 -22.91 -4.17
CA THR A 4 -2.62 -21.57 -4.34
C THR A 4 -3.61 -20.58 -3.78
N THR A 5 -3.51 -20.31 -2.47
CA THR A 5 -4.20 -19.18 -1.82
C THR A 5 -3.62 -17.90 -2.40
N THR A 6 -4.25 -17.43 -3.49
CA THR A 6 -4.08 -16.09 -4.01
C THR A 6 -4.99 -15.20 -3.13
N PRO A 7 -4.45 -14.26 -2.33
CA PRO A 7 -5.31 -13.32 -1.61
C PRO A 7 -6.11 -12.48 -2.63
N PRO A 8 -7.31 -12.01 -2.29
CA PRO A 8 -8.23 -11.42 -3.26
C PRO A 8 -7.65 -10.11 -3.82
N LEU A 9 -7.21 -10.15 -5.09
CA LEU A 9 -6.84 -8.99 -5.92
C LEU A 9 -8.08 -8.32 -6.55
N ASP A 10 -9.22 -8.32 -5.87
CA ASP A 10 -10.48 -7.77 -6.42
C ASP A 10 -10.66 -6.26 -6.14
N ARG A 11 -9.66 -5.60 -5.53
CA ARG A 11 -9.67 -4.14 -5.43
C ARG A 11 -8.99 -3.55 -6.66
N PRO A 12 -9.60 -2.56 -7.32
CA PRO A 12 -8.94 -1.83 -8.39
C PRO A 12 -7.63 -1.24 -7.87
N LEU A 13 -6.60 -1.25 -8.71
CA LEU A 13 -5.34 -0.58 -8.38
C LEU A 13 -5.63 0.89 -8.06
N PRO A 14 -5.02 1.47 -7.00
CA PRO A 14 -5.19 2.88 -6.71
C PRO A 14 -4.68 3.72 -7.89
N LYS A 15 -5.12 4.97 -7.96
CA LYS A 15 -4.64 5.89 -8.99
C LYS A 15 -3.13 5.99 -8.91
N SER A 16 -2.47 5.81 -10.06
CA SER A 16 -1.02 5.91 -10.16
C SER A 16 -0.61 7.36 -10.31
N TYR A 17 0.35 7.78 -9.51
CA TYR A 17 0.90 9.14 -9.44
C TYR A 17 2.34 9.21 -9.94
N MET A 18 3.09 8.11 -9.84
CA MET A 18 4.46 8.04 -10.33
C MET A 18 4.47 7.75 -11.84
N PRO A 19 5.28 8.45 -12.65
CA PRO A 19 5.41 8.15 -14.07
C PRO A 19 6.10 6.79 -14.28
N GLU A 20 5.83 6.14 -15.42
CA GLU A 20 6.30 4.77 -15.69
C GLU A 20 7.83 4.69 -15.81
N GLU A 21 8.47 5.76 -16.28
CA GLU A 21 9.93 5.84 -16.42
C GLU A 21 10.67 5.77 -15.08
N ASP A 22 10.14 6.41 -14.04
CA ASP A 22 10.75 6.39 -12.70
C ASP A 22 10.60 5.03 -12.00
N LYS A 23 9.67 4.18 -12.46
CA LYS A 23 9.46 2.82 -11.91
C LYS A 23 10.47 1.81 -12.45
N ILE A 24 11.19 2.13 -13.53
CA ILE A 24 12.10 1.20 -14.19
C ILE A 24 13.26 0.85 -13.25
N GLY A 25 13.44 -0.46 -13.01
CA GLY A 25 14.50 -0.96 -12.12
C GLY A 25 14.14 -0.93 -10.63
N MET A 26 12.97 -0.41 -10.26
CA MET A 26 12.48 -0.47 -8.88
C MET A 26 11.82 -1.82 -8.57
N SER A 27 11.94 -2.25 -7.32
CA SER A 27 11.13 -3.37 -6.84
C SER A 27 9.67 -2.96 -6.72
N GLN A 28 8.74 -3.91 -6.91
CA GLN A 28 7.30 -3.66 -6.73
C GLN A 28 6.98 -3.02 -5.38
N ASN A 29 7.68 -3.44 -4.31
CA ASN A 29 7.50 -2.86 -2.99
C ASN A 29 7.93 -1.40 -2.91
N ALA A 30 9.03 -1.05 -3.58
CA ALA A 30 9.51 0.32 -3.64
C ALA A 30 8.53 1.19 -4.45
N ILE A 31 7.99 0.66 -5.56
CA ILE A 31 6.96 1.34 -6.35
C ILE A 31 5.74 1.65 -5.47
N TYR A 32 5.22 0.69 -4.71
CA TYR A 32 4.08 0.93 -3.81
C TYR A 32 4.35 2.01 -2.75
N LEU A 33 5.56 2.03 -2.18
CA LEU A 33 5.93 3.07 -1.21
C LEU A 33 6.09 4.44 -1.87
N CYS A 34 6.68 4.52 -3.06
CA CYS A 34 6.82 5.79 -3.79
C CYS A 34 5.46 6.30 -4.28
N GLU A 35 4.63 5.46 -4.87
CA GLU A 35 3.25 5.79 -5.26
C GLU A 35 2.44 6.31 -4.07
N SER A 36 2.65 5.76 -2.87
CA SER A 36 2.03 6.28 -1.65
C SER A 36 2.47 7.71 -1.33
N VAL A 37 3.77 8.00 -1.46
CA VAL A 37 4.31 9.35 -1.22
C VAL A 37 3.81 10.33 -2.27
N GLU A 38 3.88 9.98 -3.56
CA GLU A 38 3.42 10.83 -4.65
C GLU A 38 1.92 11.14 -4.54
N ALA A 39 1.11 10.14 -4.20
CA ALA A 39 -0.32 10.33 -3.95
C ALA A 39 -0.57 11.32 -2.80
N LYS A 40 0.22 11.22 -1.71
CA LYS A 40 0.14 12.16 -0.59
C LYS A 40 0.55 13.57 -1.01
N GLU A 41 1.59 13.73 -1.82
CA GLU A 41 2.02 15.03 -2.33
C GLU A 41 0.99 15.66 -3.28
N ALA A 42 0.29 14.83 -4.04
CA ALA A 42 -0.85 15.25 -4.86
C ALA A 42 -2.13 15.56 -4.04
N GLY A 43 -2.12 15.33 -2.72
CA GLY A 43 -3.26 15.55 -1.84
C GLY A 43 -4.29 14.42 -1.85
N ASP A 44 -4.00 13.28 -2.47
CA ASP A 44 -4.84 12.10 -2.49
C ASP A 44 -4.43 11.13 -1.38
N GLU A 45 -4.89 11.44 -0.16
CA GLU A 45 -4.61 10.62 1.01
C GLU A 45 -5.18 9.21 0.87
N GLU A 46 -6.33 9.04 0.19
CA GLU A 46 -6.96 7.73 0.01
C GLU A 46 -6.09 6.81 -0.84
N ALA A 47 -5.61 7.31 -1.99
CA ALA A 47 -4.67 6.57 -2.82
C ALA A 47 -3.33 6.34 -2.11
N SER A 48 -2.85 7.31 -1.32
CA SER A 48 -1.63 7.14 -0.51
C SER A 48 -1.74 5.95 0.45
N TRP A 49 -2.83 5.88 1.22
CA TRP A 49 -3.04 4.78 2.16
C TRP A 49 -3.25 3.45 1.45
N ALA A 50 -3.94 3.44 0.31
CA ALA A 50 -4.18 2.23 -0.47
C ALA A 50 -2.87 1.66 -1.05
N TRP A 51 -1.99 2.51 -1.60
CA TRP A 51 -0.66 2.10 -2.04
C TRP A 51 0.20 1.57 -0.89
N MET A 52 0.17 2.25 0.26
CA MET A 52 0.89 1.82 1.45
C MET A 52 0.39 0.45 1.97
N ALA A 53 -0.91 0.19 1.93
CA ALA A 53 -1.50 -1.08 2.35
C ALA A 53 -1.05 -2.25 1.46
N MET A 54 -0.75 -2.00 0.18
CA MET A 54 -0.23 -3.01 -0.75
C MET A 54 1.27 -3.28 -0.56
N ALA A 55 2.00 -2.40 0.12
CA ALA A 55 3.42 -2.56 0.40
C ALA A 55 3.68 -3.63 1.47
N LYS A 56 4.79 -4.36 1.31
CA LYS A 56 5.37 -5.24 2.33
C LYS A 56 6.03 -4.39 3.41
N ILE A 57 5.23 -4.00 4.38
CA ILE A 57 5.66 -3.22 5.53
C ILE A 57 6.09 -4.16 6.67
N PRO A 58 7.25 -3.91 7.32
CA PRO A 58 7.68 -4.68 8.49
C PRO A 58 6.64 -4.64 9.62
N GLU A 59 6.47 -5.76 10.35
CA GLU A 59 5.53 -5.84 11.47
C GLU A 59 5.74 -4.74 12.53
N GLY A 60 6.99 -4.36 12.80
CA GLY A 60 7.29 -3.26 13.72
C GLY A 60 6.65 -1.94 13.29
N THR A 61 6.68 -1.65 11.99
CA THR A 61 6.03 -0.46 11.42
C THR A 61 4.52 -0.59 11.44
N LYS A 62 3.95 -1.77 11.16
CA LYS A 62 2.50 -2.02 11.31
C LYS A 62 2.03 -1.76 12.73
N LYS A 63 2.76 -2.26 13.75
CA LYS A 63 2.47 -2.02 15.17
C LYS A 63 2.54 -0.54 15.54
N ALA A 64 3.49 0.21 14.99
CA ALA A 64 3.57 1.65 15.19
C ALA A 64 2.36 2.37 14.56
N LEU A 65 1.98 2.00 13.33
CA LEU A 65 0.80 2.56 12.65
C LEU A 65 -0.48 2.28 13.43
N VAL A 66 -0.66 1.06 13.95
CA VAL A 66 -1.83 0.71 14.79
C VAL A 66 -1.89 1.59 16.04
N LYS A 67 -0.75 1.87 16.68
CA LYS A 67 -0.70 2.76 17.85
C LYS A 67 -1.06 4.21 17.53
N ILE A 68 -0.75 4.69 16.32
CA ILE A 68 -0.94 6.09 15.93
C ILE A 68 -2.34 6.31 15.33
N CYS A 69 -2.78 5.45 14.43
CA CYS A 69 -4.01 5.61 13.64
C CYS A 69 -5.18 4.75 14.17
N GLY A 70 -4.89 3.70 14.95
CA GLY A 70 -5.87 2.70 15.37
C GLY A 70 -6.00 1.55 14.36
N ALA A 71 -6.31 0.35 14.87
CA ALA A 71 -6.44 -0.86 14.06
C ALA A 71 -7.62 -0.76 13.08
N GLU A 72 -8.78 -0.26 13.52
CA GLU A 72 -9.98 -0.12 12.70
C GLU A 72 -9.76 0.80 11.48
N PHE A 73 -9.02 1.90 11.68
CA PHE A 73 -8.68 2.85 10.61
C PHE A 73 -7.84 2.21 9.50
N LEU A 74 -6.88 1.36 9.89
CA LEU A 74 -5.97 0.67 8.98
C LEU A 74 -6.65 -0.50 8.28
N THR A 75 -7.45 -1.28 9.00
CA THR A 75 -8.26 -2.37 8.42
C THR A 75 -9.22 -1.82 7.36
N ALA A 76 -9.87 -0.67 7.62
CA ALA A 76 -10.73 0.00 6.63
C ALA A 76 -9.99 0.36 5.33
N ARG A 77 -8.68 0.63 5.41
CA ARG A 77 -7.81 0.97 4.27
C ARG A 77 -7.11 -0.24 3.65
N GLY A 78 -7.40 -1.44 4.13
CA GLY A 78 -6.88 -2.69 3.58
C GLY A 78 -5.52 -3.12 4.11
N PHE A 79 -5.06 -2.57 5.24
CA PHE A 79 -3.88 -3.11 5.91
C PHE A 79 -4.20 -4.50 6.48
N ASP A 80 -3.34 -5.46 6.15
CA ASP A 80 -3.31 -6.78 6.77
C ASP A 80 -2.52 -6.67 8.08
N LEU A 81 -3.22 -6.69 9.22
CA LEU A 81 -2.69 -6.45 10.57
C LEU A 81 -2.51 -7.72 11.37
#